data_AF-A0A6M2A1Q5-F1
#
_entry.id   AF-A0A6M2A1Q5-F1
#
_cell.length_a   1.000
_cell.length_b   1.000
_cell.length_c   1.000
_cell.angle_alpha   90.00
_cell.angle_beta   90.00
_cell.angle_gamma   90.00
#
_symmetry.space_group_name_H-M   'P 1'
#
loop_
_entity.id
_entity.type
_entity.pdbx_description
1 polymer ?
#
loop_
_entity_poly.entity_id
_entity_poly.type
_entity_poly.pdbx_seq_one_letter_code
_entity_poly.pdbx_strand_id
1 'polypeptide(L)'
;MNTIKAFMVGIFFPTLIIPFALLLHYWLGYQNVIYLIFVHFIPIIWGIWNVLYFWICRHFLPADETMSGILTGGSLGIVVALIAIYWGDLPEILGLKGGIQYFPLVVAPILYAIIWVYVVTPLNKALGIQRS
;
A
#
# COMPACT_ATOMS: atom_id res chain seq x y z
N MET A 1 17.48 -1.84 15.52
CA MET A 1 17.52 -2.71 14.32
C MET A 1 16.14 -3.07 13.78
N ASN A 2 15.16 -3.43 14.62
CA ASN A 2 13.85 -3.89 14.15
C ASN A 2 13.09 -2.85 13.32
N THR A 3 13.24 -1.55 13.62
CA THR A 3 12.61 -0.45 12.87
C THR A 3 13.11 -0.36 11.42
N ILE A 4 14.43 -0.46 11.20
CA ILE A 4 15.02 -0.43 9.86
C ILE A 4 14.57 -1.67 9.07
N LYS A 5 14.54 -2.85 9.72
CA LYS A 5 14.03 -4.07 9.10
C LYS A 5 12.55 -3.94 8.71
N ALA A 6 11.71 -3.39 9.58
CA ALA A 6 10.30 -3.13 9.30
C ALA A 6 10.14 -2.16 8.12
N PHE A 7 10.91 -1.08 8.09
CA PHE A 7 10.91 -0.16 6.95
C PHE A 7 11.27 -0.88 5.65
N MET A 8 12.36 -1.67 5.64
CA MET A 8 12.80 -2.44 4.47
C MET A 8 11.74 -3.44 3.98
N VAL A 9 11.01 -4.11 4.87
CA VAL A 9 9.90 -4.99 4.49
C VAL A 9 8.75 -4.20 3.88
N GLY A 10 8.41 -3.05 4.46
CA GLY A 10 7.33 -2.21 3.96
C GLY A 10 7.63 -1.66 2.56
N ILE A 11 8.87 -1.27 2.28
CA ILE A 11 9.23 -0.77 0.93
C ILE A 11 9.38 -1.89 -0.11
N PHE A 12 9.60 -3.14 0.30
CA PHE A 12 9.98 -4.24 -0.60
C PHE A 12 8.94 -4.48 -1.70
N PHE A 13 7.68 -4.71 -1.31
CA PHE A 13 6.63 -5.07 -2.25
C PHE A 13 6.30 -3.95 -3.25
N PRO A 14 6.08 -2.69 -2.84
CA PRO A 14 5.86 -1.58 -3.77
C PRO A 14 7.03 -1.36 -4.73
N THR A 15 8.27 -1.46 -4.23
CA THR A 15 9.46 -1.26 -5.05
C THR A 15 9.59 -2.34 -6.13
N LEU A 16 9.12 -3.56 -5.85
CA LEU A 16 9.11 -4.64 -6.84
C LEU A 16 8.05 -4.39 -7.93
N ILE A 17 6.88 -3.87 -7.57
CA ILE A 17 5.75 -3.70 -8.51
C ILE A 17 5.89 -2.46 -9.39
N ILE A 18 6.38 -1.35 -8.85
CA ILE A 18 6.42 -0.06 -9.55
C ILE A 18 7.12 -0.16 -10.91
N PRO A 19 8.32 -0.75 -11.05
CA PRO A 19 8.98 -0.85 -12.35
C PRO A 19 8.13 -1.55 -13.42
N PHE A 20 7.39 -2.60 -13.05
CA PHE A 20 6.49 -3.29 -13.98
C PHE A 20 5.26 -2.45 -14.32
N ALA A 21 4.69 -1.75 -13.33
CA ALA A 21 3.59 -0.82 -13.56
C ALA A 21 4.00 0.32 -14.50
N LEU A 22 5.21 0.85 -14.34
CA LEU A 22 5.78 1.89 -15.21
C LEU A 22 6.06 1.37 -16.63
N LEU A 23 6.60 0.16 -16.76
CA LEU A 23 6.82 -0.46 -18.06
C LEU A 23 5.50 -0.66 -18.80
N LEU A 24 4.46 -1.15 -18.11
CA LEU A 24 3.12 -1.30 -18.68
C LEU A 24 2.53 0.05 -19.09
N HIS A 25 2.66 1.07 -18.25
CA HIS A 25 2.20 2.43 -18.54
C HIS A 25 2.85 3.00 -19.83
N TYR A 26 4.15 2.79 -19.99
CA TYR A 26 4.90 3.16 -21.19
C TYR A 26 4.38 2.44 -22.45
N TRP A 27 4.14 1.12 -22.35
CA TRP A 27 3.64 0.31 -23.47
C TRP A 27 2.23 0.70 -23.92
N LEU A 28 1.40 1.20 -23.00
CA LEU A 28 0.04 1.69 -23.29
C LEU A 28 0.04 3.10 -23.91
N GLY A 29 1.20 3.73 -24.10
CA GLY A 29 1.32 5.02 -24.78
C GLY A 29 0.95 6.24 -23.91
N TYR A 30 0.79 6.06 -22.60
CA TYR A 30 0.56 7.18 -21.69
C TYR A 30 1.88 7.94 -21.46
N GLN A 31 1.93 9.20 -21.90
CA GLN A 31 3.14 10.04 -21.81
C GLN A 31 3.11 11.05 -20.64
N ASN A 32 2.10 11.01 -19.77
CA ASN A 32 2.00 11.97 -18.67
C ASN A 32 2.98 11.66 -17.54
N VAL A 33 4.13 12.35 -17.57
CA VAL A 33 5.26 12.13 -16.66
C VAL A 33 5.00 12.65 -15.24
N ILE A 34 4.13 13.65 -15.05
CA ILE A 34 3.98 14.36 -13.76
C ILE A 34 3.49 13.41 -12.64
N TYR A 35 2.52 12.53 -12.95
CA TYR A 35 1.99 11.58 -11.96
C TYR A 35 3.00 10.50 -11.55
N LEU A 36 4.03 10.26 -12.38
CA LEU A 36 5.08 9.28 -12.07
C LEU A 36 5.83 9.64 -10.80
N ILE A 37 6.03 10.93 -10.50
CA ILE A 37 6.73 11.38 -9.29
C ILE A 37 6.04 10.85 -8.03
N PHE A 38 4.70 10.90 -7.97
CA PHE A 38 3.93 10.42 -6.82
C PHE A 38 4.01 8.90 -6.66
N VAL A 39 4.09 8.15 -7.76
CA VAL A 39 4.26 6.69 -7.73
C VAL A 39 5.55 6.30 -7.02
N HIS A 40 6.62 7.09 -7.15
CA HIS A 40 7.91 6.82 -6.49
C HIS A 40 7.88 7.07 -4.97
N PHE A 41 6.89 7.81 -4.44
CA PHE A 41 6.72 7.98 -3.00
C PHE A 41 5.94 6.84 -2.33
N ILE A 42 5.22 6.02 -3.10
CA ILE A 42 4.42 4.89 -2.58
C ILE A 42 5.26 3.93 -1.72
N PRO A 43 6.48 3.50 -2.13
CA PRO A 43 7.31 2.63 -1.31
C PRO A 43 7.64 3.26 0.03
N ILE A 44 7.97 4.56 0.05
CA ILE A 44 8.33 5.29 1.26
C ILE A 44 7.14 5.32 2.22
N ILE A 45 5.94 5.65 1.71
CA ILE A 45 4.70 5.67 2.50
C ILE A 45 4.44 4.30 3.12
N TRP A 46 4.59 3.21 2.35
CA TRP A 46 4.44 1.84 2.84
C TRP A 46 5.49 1.46 3.89
N GLY A 47 6.75 1.83 3.66
CA GLY A 47 7.83 1.62 4.62
C GLY A 47 7.54 2.29 5.96
N ILE A 48 7.12 3.55 5.92
CA ILE A 48 6.71 4.31 7.11
C ILE A 48 5.50 3.64 7.77
N TRP A 49 4.51 3.21 6.99
CA TRP A 49 3.31 2.57 7.53
C TRP A 49 3.63 1.26 8.27
N ASN A 50 4.51 0.42 7.73
CA ASN A 50 4.94 -0.82 8.40
C ASN A 50 5.73 -0.53 9.68
N VAL A 51 6.50 0.56 9.74
CA VAL A 51 7.12 1.00 10.98
C VAL A 51 6.06 1.45 12.01
N LEU A 52 5.12 2.29 11.59
CA LEU A 52 4.03 2.79 12.45
C LEU A 52 3.17 1.65 12.99
N TYR A 53 2.94 0.61 12.18
CA TYR A 53 2.23 -0.59 12.61
C TYR A 53 2.87 -1.21 13.85
N PHE A 54 4.18 -1.45 13.84
CA PHE A 54 4.88 -2.05 14.97
C PHE A 54 5.06 -1.10 16.16
N TRP A 55 5.08 0.20 15.91
CA TRP A 55 5.38 1.20 16.93
C TRP A 55 4.14 1.70 17.67
N ILE A 56 3.00 1.77 16.98
CA ILE A 56 1.75 2.33 17.50
C ILE A 56 0.65 1.28 17.40
N CYS A 57 0.33 0.84 16.18
CA CYS A 57 -0.89 0.07 15.94
C CYS A 57 -0.91 -1.26 16.70
N ARG A 58 0.23 -1.95 16.84
CA ARG A 58 0.33 -3.21 17.61
C ARG A 58 -0.11 -3.08 19.08
N HIS A 59 -0.01 -1.90 19.67
CA HIS A 59 -0.43 -1.67 21.06
C HIS A 59 -1.94 -1.45 21.21
N PHE A 60 -2.61 -1.03 20.14
CA PHE A 60 -4.04 -0.68 20.15
C PHE A 60 -4.92 -1.66 19.37
N LEU A 61 -4.33 -2.42 18.44
CA LEU A 61 -5.05 -3.37 17.60
C LEU A 61 -5.31 -4.71 18.34
N PRO A 62 -6.31 -5.48 17.88
CA PRO A 62 -6.68 -6.77 18.49
C PRO A 62 -5.49 -7.72 18.59
N ALA A 63 -5.54 -8.62 19.57
CA ALA A 63 -4.51 -9.65 19.76
C ALA A 63 -4.45 -10.66 18.59
N ASP A 64 -5.54 -10.82 17.84
CA ASP A 64 -5.54 -11.64 16.62
C ASP A 64 -4.71 -10.96 15.52
N GLU A 65 -3.63 -11.62 15.14
CA GLU A 65 -2.71 -11.15 14.10
C GLU A 65 -3.39 -11.01 12.75
N THR A 66 -4.37 -11.87 12.44
CA THR A 66 -5.09 -11.82 11.18
C THR A 66 -5.94 -10.56 11.12
N MET A 67 -6.78 -10.33 12.14
CA MET A 67 -7.58 -9.11 12.24
C MET A 67 -6.72 -7.84 12.26
N SER A 68 -5.62 -7.85 13.01
CA SER A 68 -4.65 -6.74 13.03
C SER A 68 -4.07 -6.44 11.65
N GLY A 69 -3.72 -7.49 10.89
CA GLY A 69 -3.25 -7.37 9.52
C GLY A 69 -4.31 -6.82 8.57
N ILE A 70 -5.55 -7.30 8.67
CA ILE A 70 -6.69 -6.80 7.87
C ILE A 70 -6.92 -5.31 8.14
N LEU A 71 -6.97 -4.90 9.41
CA LEU A 71 -7.21 -3.51 9.79
C LEU A 71 -6.07 -2.59 9.33
N THR A 72 -4.83 -3.04 9.46
CA THR A 72 -3.65 -2.25 9.07
C THR A 72 -3.52 -2.11 7.57
N GLY A 73 -3.70 -3.20 6.83
CA GLY A 73 -3.70 -3.16 5.37
C GLY A 73 -4.91 -2.39 4.83
N GLY A 74 -6.09 -2.64 5.38
CA GLY A 74 -7.32 -1.93 4.98
C GLY A 74 -7.23 -0.42 5.18
N SER A 75 -6.75 0.02 6.35
CA SER A 75 -6.56 1.45 6.62
C SER A 75 -5.54 2.09 5.68
N LEU A 76 -4.42 1.43 5.38
CA LEU A 76 -3.49 1.91 4.35
C LEU A 76 -4.16 2.01 2.98
N GLY A 77 -4.95 1.00 2.60
CA GLY A 77 -5.68 1.00 1.34
C GLY A 77 -6.69 2.14 1.24
N ILE A 78 -7.37 2.51 2.34
CA ILE A 78 -8.25 3.69 2.41
C ILE A 78 -7.43 4.96 2.16
N VAL A 79 -6.31 5.14 2.87
CA VAL A 79 -5.45 6.33 2.72
C VAL A 79 -4.96 6.46 1.28
N VAL A 80 -4.47 5.37 0.69
CA VAL A 80 -4.00 5.37 -0.71
C VAL A 80 -5.15 5.66 -1.68
N ALA A 81 -6.34 5.09 -1.46
CA ALA A 81 -7.50 5.33 -2.32
C ALA A 81 -7.94 6.80 -2.29
N LEU A 82 -7.95 7.42 -1.10
CA LEU A 82 -8.28 8.83 -0.93
C LEU A 82 -7.27 9.72 -1.67
N ILE A 83 -5.97 9.45 -1.50
CA ILE A 83 -4.92 10.20 -2.21
C ILE A 83 -5.08 10.02 -3.73
N ALA A 84 -5.29 8.78 -4.19
CA ALA A 84 -5.43 8.49 -5.61
C ALA A 84 -6.65 9.19 -6.25
N ILE A 85 -7.78 9.24 -5.54
CA ILE A 85 -9.02 9.85 -6.04
C ILE A 85 -8.97 11.37 -5.98
N TYR A 86 -8.54 11.95 -4.85
CA TYR A 86 -8.67 13.38 -4.63
C TYR A 86 -7.44 14.20 -5.01
N TRP A 87 -6.24 13.59 -5.03
CA TRP A 87 -4.99 14.29 -5.34
C TRP A 87 -4.33 13.78 -6.62
N GLY A 88 -4.52 12.49 -6.94
CA GLY A 88 -3.92 11.86 -8.11
C GLY A 88 -4.81 11.86 -9.36
N ASP A 89 -6.05 12.34 -9.26
CA ASP A 89 -7.07 12.31 -10.32
C ASP A 89 -7.18 10.95 -11.04
N LEU A 90 -6.92 9.86 -10.31
CA LEU A 90 -6.86 8.51 -10.88
C LEU A 90 -8.17 8.12 -11.60
N PRO A 91 -9.37 8.46 -11.09
CA PRO A 91 -10.60 8.17 -11.81
C PRO A 91 -10.69 8.85 -13.18
N GLU A 92 -10.21 10.08 -13.30
CA GLU A 92 -10.20 10.81 -14.58
C GLU A 92 -9.23 10.15 -15.56
N ILE A 93 -8.02 9.79 -15.10
CA ILE A 93 -7.00 9.09 -15.88
C ILE A 93 -7.54 7.74 -16.40
N LEU A 94 -8.31 7.03 -15.58
CA LEU A 94 -8.91 5.74 -15.93
C LEU A 94 -10.24 5.88 -16.69
N GLY A 95 -10.71 7.11 -16.97
CA GLY A 95 -11.99 7.36 -17.64
C GLY A 95 -13.22 6.93 -16.82
N LEU A 96 -13.07 6.74 -15.52
CA LEU A 96 -14.16 6.39 -14.60
C LEU A 96 -15.01 7.64 -14.33
N LYS A 97 -16.31 7.56 -14.66
CA LYS A 97 -17.25 8.68 -14.48
C LYS A 97 -18.42 8.29 -13.57
N GLY A 98 -19.05 9.30 -12.97
CA GLY A 98 -20.22 9.13 -12.11
C GLY A 98 -19.89 8.30 -10.86
N GLY A 99 -20.82 7.46 -10.41
CA GLY A 99 -20.63 6.68 -9.18
C GLY A 99 -19.44 5.70 -9.19
N ILE A 100 -18.99 5.27 -10.38
CA ILE A 100 -17.87 4.31 -10.54
C ILE A 100 -16.54 4.94 -10.13
N GLN A 101 -16.41 6.28 -10.15
CA GLN A 101 -15.19 6.96 -9.73
C GLN A 101 -14.78 6.67 -8.28
N TYR A 102 -15.75 6.26 -7.44
CA TYR A 102 -15.54 5.90 -6.04
C TYR A 102 -15.26 4.41 -5.82
N PHE A 103 -15.32 3.59 -6.86
CA PHE A 103 -15.03 2.15 -6.77
C PHE A 103 -13.67 1.82 -6.13
N PRO A 104 -12.58 2.58 -6.37
CA PRO A 104 -11.31 2.34 -5.70
C PRO A 104 -11.38 2.48 -4.16
N LEU A 105 -12.31 3.27 -3.61
CA LEU A 105 -12.49 3.39 -2.15
C LEU A 105 -12.93 2.08 -1.49
N VAL A 106 -13.53 1.16 -2.24
CA VAL A 106 -13.95 -0.15 -1.74
C VAL A 106 -12.89 -1.20 -2.07
N VAL A 107 -12.37 -1.19 -3.29
CA VAL A 107 -11.46 -2.23 -3.77
C VAL A 107 -10.07 -2.09 -3.18
N ALA A 108 -9.52 -0.88 -3.08
CA ALA A 108 -8.15 -0.70 -2.58
C ALA A 108 -7.99 -1.16 -1.11
N PRO A 109 -8.90 -0.84 -0.16
CA PRO A 109 -8.81 -1.38 1.20
C PRO A 109 -8.80 -2.91 1.23
N ILE A 110 -9.64 -3.57 0.43
CA ILE A 110 -9.70 -5.03 0.37
C ILE A 110 -8.39 -5.60 -0.17
N LEU A 111 -7.91 -5.08 -1.30
CA LEU A 111 -6.65 -5.53 -1.90
C LEU A 111 -5.47 -5.33 -0.95
N TYR A 112 -5.40 -4.18 -0.29
CA TYR A 112 -4.31 -3.87 0.63
C TYR A 112 -4.39 -4.71 1.91
N ALA A 113 -5.58 -5.00 2.43
CA ALA A 113 -5.75 -5.94 3.53
C ALA A 113 -5.22 -7.34 3.16
N ILE A 114 -5.55 -7.83 1.96
CA ILE A 114 -5.04 -9.11 1.44
C ILE A 114 -3.51 -9.07 1.32
N ILE A 115 -2.94 -8.04 0.68
CA ILE A 115 -1.48 -7.92 0.53
C ILE A 115 -0.81 -7.87 1.90
N TRP A 116 -1.38 -7.16 2.86
CA TRP A 116 -0.81 -7.07 4.19
C TRP A 116 -0.75 -8.44 4.88
N VAL A 117 -1.88 -9.16 4.88
CA VAL A 117 -1.99 -10.48 5.52
C VAL A 117 -1.12 -11.52 4.84
N TYR A 118 -1.03 -11.53 3.51
CA TYR A 118 -0.37 -12.61 2.75
C TYR A 118 1.05 -12.30 2.29
N VAL A 119 1.48 -11.04 2.32
CA VAL A 119 2.83 -10.63 1.90
C VAL A 119 3.58 -9.97 3.04
N VAL A 120 3.04 -8.87 3.59
CA VAL A 120 3.76 -8.05 4.57
C VAL A 120 3.94 -8.79 5.89
N THR A 121 2.88 -9.39 6.45
CA THR A 121 2.95 -10.14 7.71
C THR A 121 3.90 -11.34 7.63
N PRO A 122 3.84 -12.22 6.62
CA PRO A 122 4.80 -13.31 6.47
C PRO A 122 6.25 -12.82 6.31
N LEU A 123 6.50 -11.75 5.55
CA LEU A 123 7.84 -11.17 5.43
C LEU A 123 8.35 -10.62 6.77
N ASN A 124 7.49 -9.95 7.53
CA ASN A 124 7.81 -9.45 8.85
C ASN A 124 8.17 -10.59 9.83
N LYS A 125 7.48 -11.74 9.74
CA LYS A 125 7.80 -12.95 10.51
C LYS A 125 9.12 -13.57 10.07
N ALA A 126 9.34 -13.73 8.76
CA ALA A 126 10.56 -14.32 8.20
C ALA A 126 11.83 -13.54 8.59
N LEU A 127 11.74 -12.22 8.74
CA LEU A 127 12.86 -11.38 9.18
C LEU A 127 12.97 -11.21 10.71
N GLY A 128 12.13 -11.91 11.47
CA GLY A 128 12.13 -11.91 12.94
C GLY A 128 11.68 -10.59 13.56
N ILE A 129 10.90 -9.77 12.83
CA ILE A 129 10.35 -8.50 13.32
C ILE A 129 9.08 -8.77 14.13
N GLN A 130 8.26 -9.70 13.64
CA GLN A 130 7.07 -10.19 14.31
C GLN A 130 7.35 -11.60 14.86
N ARG A 131 6.93 -11.87 16.11
CA ARG A 131 7.04 -13.20 16.71
C ARG A 131 5.90 -14.08 16.17
N SER A 132 6.19 -15.37 15.99
CA SER A 132 5.24 -16.40 15.56
C SER A 132 4.14 -16.67 16.59
#